data_AF-A0A2D6ZWY9-F1
#
_entry.id   AF-A0A2D6ZWY9-F1
#
_cell.length_a   1.000
_cell.length_b   1.000
_cell.length_c   1.000
_cell.angle_alpha   90.00
_cell.angle_beta   90.00
_cell.angle_gamma   90.00
#
_symmetry.space_group_name_H-M   'P 1'
#
loop_
_entity.id
_entity.type
_entity.pdbx_description
1 polymer ?
#
loop_
_entity_poly.entity_id
_entity_poly.type
_entity_poly.pdbx_seq_one_letter_code
_entity_poly.pdbx_strand_id
1 'polypeptide(L)'
;MIKKLNKYRALRGSMVMPTKWYEKTSEYTKIFLQITDIRIMLNELKSRLELSSLRLKIAIRLHDSKQKRAELKFQQRILNEHLNQIDKLLARNHNLQKWAYEKEYGESYFDYDSFN
;
A
#
# COMPACT_ATOMS: atom_id res chain seq x y z
N MET A 1 -20.57 -5.25 -12.96
CA MET A 1 -20.25 -5.41 -11.51
C MET A 1 -19.30 -4.35 -10.94
N ILE A 2 -18.39 -3.75 -11.71
CA ILE A 2 -17.45 -2.70 -11.25
C ILE A 2 -18.14 -1.45 -10.67
N LYS A 3 -19.24 -0.99 -11.28
CA LYS A 3 -20.01 0.18 -10.81
C LYS A 3 -20.48 0.08 -9.35
N LYS A 4 -20.79 -1.13 -8.88
CA LYS A 4 -21.28 -1.36 -7.51
C LYS A 4 -20.15 -1.25 -6.47
N LEU A 5 -18.92 -1.62 -6.83
CA LEU A 5 -17.73 -1.51 -5.97
C LEU A 5 -17.28 -0.05 -5.78
N ASN A 6 -17.41 0.80 -6.80
CA ASN A 6 -17.06 2.22 -6.71
C ASN A 6 -17.97 3.02 -5.77
N LYS A 7 -19.27 2.69 -5.70
CA LYS A 7 -20.24 3.41 -4.85
C LYS A 7 -19.91 3.34 -3.36
N TYR A 8 -19.34 2.23 -2.89
CA TYR A 8 -18.99 2.06 -1.47
C TYR A 8 -17.61 2.64 -1.10
N ARG A 9 -16.73 2.90 -2.09
CA ARG A 9 -15.42 3.53 -1.86
C ARG A 9 -15.51 5.03 -1.59
N ALA A 10 -16.47 5.72 -2.20
CA ALA A 10 -16.73 7.14 -1.95
C ALA A 10 -17.05 7.46 -0.47
N LEU A 11 -17.45 6.47 0.33
CA LEU A 11 -17.82 6.62 1.74
C LEU A 11 -16.66 6.38 2.72
N ARG A 12 -15.51 5.82 2.28
CA ARG A 12 -14.34 5.59 3.14
C ARG A 12 -13.23 6.59 2.83
N GLY A 13 -13.41 7.81 3.34
CA GLY A 13 -12.34 8.61 3.96
C GLY A 13 -11.14 9.12 3.14
N SER A 14 -10.86 8.70 1.91
CA SER A 14 -9.66 9.21 1.19
C SER A 14 -9.81 9.53 -0.30
N MET A 15 -11.02 9.53 -0.88
CA MET A 15 -11.16 10.10 -2.23
C MET A 15 -12.53 10.74 -2.45
N VAL A 16 -12.55 12.07 -2.40
CA VAL A 16 -13.54 12.88 -3.10
C VAL A 16 -13.24 12.74 -4.59
N MET A 17 -13.84 11.78 -5.27
CA MET A 17 -13.83 11.79 -6.74
C MET A 17 -15.21 11.44 -7.31
N PRO A 18 -16.10 12.44 -7.39
CA PRO A 18 -16.95 12.59 -8.56
C PRO A 18 -16.84 14.02 -9.09
N THR A 19 -15.67 14.38 -9.60
CA THR A 19 -15.51 15.50 -10.50
C THR A 19 -15.95 15.08 -11.91
N LYS A 20 -16.52 16.00 -12.69
CA LYS A 20 -16.98 15.72 -14.07
C LYS A 20 -15.89 15.11 -14.98
N TRP A 21 -14.61 15.30 -14.66
CA TRP A 21 -13.49 14.73 -15.40
C TRP A 21 -13.31 13.23 -15.13
N TYR A 22 -13.54 12.76 -13.89
CA TYR A 22 -13.39 11.35 -13.51
C TYR A 22 -14.45 10.47 -14.16
N GLU A 23 -15.67 10.98 -14.33
CA GLU A 23 -16.74 10.23 -15.01
C GLU A 23 -16.45 10.02 -16.50
N LYS A 24 -15.74 10.98 -17.12
CA LYS A 24 -15.38 10.97 -18.54
C LYS A 24 -14.07 10.24 -18.84
N THR A 25 -13.31 9.84 -17.82
CA THR A 25 -12.02 9.16 -18.01
C THR A 25 -12.18 7.67 -18.32
N SER A 26 -11.15 7.07 -18.92
CA SER A 26 -11.13 5.65 -19.28
C SER A 26 -11.19 4.74 -18.05
N GLU A 27 -11.66 3.50 -18.22
CA GLU A 27 -11.69 2.53 -17.12
C GLU A 27 -10.29 2.20 -16.60
N TYR A 28 -9.25 2.19 -17.47
CA TYR A 28 -7.88 1.98 -17.03
C TYR A 28 -7.34 3.16 -16.21
N THR A 29 -7.67 4.40 -16.57
CA THR A 29 -7.32 5.57 -15.73
C THR A 29 -7.98 5.49 -14.36
N LYS A 30 -9.25 5.07 -14.28
CA LYS A 30 -9.92 4.85 -12.99
C LYS A 30 -9.22 3.77 -12.17
N ILE A 31 -8.85 2.66 -12.80
CA ILE A 31 -8.09 1.58 -12.15
C ILE A 31 -6.73 2.09 -11.64
N PHE A 32 -6.01 2.86 -12.45
CA PHE A 32 -4.72 3.45 -12.08
C PHE A 32 -4.82 4.36 -10.84
N LEU A 33 -5.83 5.22 -10.78
CA LEU A 33 -6.09 6.07 -9.62
C LEU A 33 -6.36 5.23 -8.36
N GLN A 34 -7.17 4.18 -8.48
CA GLN A 34 -7.46 3.28 -7.36
C GLN A 34 -6.23 2.50 -6.87
N ILE A 35 -5.38 2.08 -7.80
CA ILE A 35 -4.10 1.43 -7.47
C ILE A 35 -3.20 2.40 -6.71
N THR A 36 -3.15 3.66 -7.16
CA THR A 36 -2.39 4.73 -6.51
C THR A 36 -2.87 4.99 -5.08
N ASP A 37 -4.18 5.04 -4.84
CA ASP A 37 -4.73 5.19 -3.49
C ASP A 37 -4.31 4.03 -2.58
N ILE A 38 -4.40 2.80 -3.08
CA ILE A 38 -3.99 1.61 -2.32
C ILE A 38 -2.50 1.70 -1.96
N ARG A 39 -1.65 2.18 -2.89
CA ARG A 39 -0.23 2.39 -2.64
C ARG A 39 0.01 3.39 -1.51
N ILE A 40 -0.70 4.53 -1.53
CA ILE A 40 -0.60 5.56 -0.49
C ILE A 40 -0.98 4.97 0.87
N MET A 41 -2.13 4.29 0.96
CA MET A 41 -2.58 3.66 2.21
C MET A 41 -1.60 2.59 2.71
N LEU A 42 -1.04 1.77 1.83
CA LEU A 42 -0.05 0.77 2.20
C LEU A 42 1.25 1.39 2.72
N ASN A 43 1.73 2.48 2.10
CA ASN A 43 2.92 3.20 2.56
C ASN A 43 2.70 3.87 3.92
N GLU A 44 1.52 4.46 4.16
CA GLU A 44 1.16 5.03 5.46
C GLU A 44 1.13 3.93 6.53
N LEU A 45 0.47 2.81 6.23
CA LEU A 45 0.42 1.67 7.14
C LEU A 45 1.82 1.12 7.46
N LYS A 46 2.66 0.95 6.43
CA LYS A 46 4.06 0.51 6.58
C LYS A 46 4.81 1.43 7.54
N SER A 47 4.76 2.74 7.32
CA SER A 47 5.45 3.74 8.13
C SER A 47 5.05 3.66 9.61
N ARG A 48 3.75 3.46 9.89
CA ARG A 48 3.22 3.31 11.26
C ARG A 48 3.70 2.02 11.92
N LEU A 49 3.78 0.93 11.18
CA LEU A 49 4.31 -0.34 11.68
C LEU A 49 5.83 -0.28 11.91
N GLU A 50 6.59 0.40 11.05
CA GLU A 50 8.03 0.61 11.23
C GLU A 50 8.33 1.38 12.51
N LEU A 51 7.59 2.47 12.77
CA LEU A 51 7.68 3.20 14.03
C LEU A 51 7.37 2.31 15.24
N SER A 52 6.35 1.45 15.11
CA SER A 52 5.99 0.49 16.17
C SER A 52 7.08 -0.54 16.39
N SER A 53 7.79 -0.96 15.34
CA SER A 53 8.93 -1.87 15.45
C SER A 53 10.10 -1.22 16.16
N LEU A 54 10.39 0.05 15.88
CA LEU A 54 11.44 0.78 16.59
C LEU A 54 11.12 0.85 18.10
N ARG A 55 9.88 1.14 18.46
CA ARG A 55 9.42 1.16 19.86
C ARG A 55 9.57 -0.22 20.53
N LEU A 56 9.20 -1.30 19.83
CA LEU A 56 9.39 -2.67 20.34
C LEU A 56 10.86 -3.01 20.55
N LYS A 57 11.76 -2.64 19.62
CA LYS A 57 13.21 -2.85 19.78
C LYS A 57 13.75 -2.15 21.03
N ILE A 58 13.32 -0.92 21.29
CA ILE A 58 13.69 -0.17 22.49
C ILE A 58 13.16 -0.88 23.74
N ALA A 59 11.88 -1.26 23.75
CA ALA A 59 11.27 -1.97 24.87
C ALA A 59 11.99 -3.31 25.17
N ILE A 60 12.33 -4.10 24.16
CA ILE A 60 13.06 -5.37 24.33
C ILE A 60 14.45 -5.15 24.95
N ARG A 61 15.10 -4.03 24.64
CA ARG A 61 16.43 -3.69 25.16
C ARG A 61 16.39 -3.24 26.62
N LEU A 62 15.40 -2.41 26.97
CA LEU A 62 15.31 -1.76 28.27
C LEU A 62 14.55 -2.56 29.32
N HIS A 63 13.81 -3.59 28.93
CA HIS A 63 12.99 -4.34 29.87
C HIS A 63 13.82 -5.39 30.63
N ASP A 64 13.76 -5.39 31.97
CA ASP A 64 14.59 -6.27 32.80
C ASP A 64 14.06 -7.72 32.89
N SER A 65 12.74 -7.90 32.89
CA SER A 65 12.13 -9.24 32.94
C SER A 65 12.40 -10.08 31.68
N LYS A 66 12.99 -11.26 31.86
CA LYS A 66 13.19 -12.26 30.79
C LYS A 66 11.87 -12.68 30.13
N GLN A 67 10.82 -12.91 30.92
CA GLN A 67 9.52 -13.31 30.40
C GLN A 67 8.92 -12.21 29.52
N LYS A 68 8.96 -10.95 29.99
CA LYS A 68 8.41 -9.84 29.20
C LYS A 68 9.22 -9.60 27.92
N ARG A 69 10.55 -9.72 27.96
CA ARG A 69 11.37 -9.64 26.74
C ARG A 69 11.01 -10.71 25.72
N ALA A 70 10.67 -11.93 26.16
CA ALA A 70 10.24 -13.00 25.27
C ALA A 70 8.90 -12.67 24.59
N GLU A 71 7.93 -12.15 25.35
CA GLU A 71 6.64 -11.69 24.82
C GLU A 71 6.83 -10.55 23.81
N LEU A 72 7.65 -9.55 24.13
CA LEU A 72 7.96 -8.45 23.22
C LEU A 72 8.66 -8.92 21.93
N LYS A 73 9.57 -9.90 22.03
CA LYS A 73 10.19 -10.53 20.85
C LYS A 73 9.16 -11.27 19.98
N PHE A 74 8.16 -11.90 20.59
CA PHE A 74 7.07 -12.53 19.85
C PHE A 74 6.23 -11.49 19.09
N GLN A 75 5.84 -10.40 19.76
CA GLN A 75 5.15 -9.28 19.12
C GLN A 75 5.97 -8.69 17.96
N GLN A 76 7.28 -8.55 18.13
CA GLN A 76 8.18 -8.07 17.08
C GLN A 76 8.21 -9.00 15.85
N ARG A 77 8.11 -10.32 16.04
CA ARG A 77 8.02 -11.29 14.93
C ARG A 77 6.73 -11.14 14.15
N ILE A 78 5.59 -11.01 14.85
CA ILE A 78 4.29 -10.77 14.22
C ILE A 78 4.33 -9.47 13.39
N LEU A 79 4.86 -8.40 13.98
CA LEU A 79 4.98 -7.12 13.31
C LEU A 79 5.87 -7.19 12.06
N ASN A 80 6.99 -7.90 12.12
CA ASN A 80 7.86 -8.11 10.96
C ASN A 80 7.15 -8.86 9.84
N GLU A 81 6.33 -9.87 10.18
CA GLU A 81 5.55 -10.59 9.18
C GLU A 81 4.52 -9.69 8.50
N HIS A 82 3.86 -8.79 9.25
CA HIS A 82 2.96 -7.79 8.65
C HIS A 82 3.69 -6.80 7.74
N LEU A 83 4.89 -6.34 8.12
CA LEU A 83 5.72 -5.50 7.25
C LEU A 83 6.08 -6.23 5.94
N ASN A 84 6.50 -7.50 6.03
CA ASN A 84 6.77 -8.33 4.85
C ASN A 84 5.55 -8.49 3.94
N GLN A 85 4.35 -8.64 4.52
CA GLN A 85 3.11 -8.74 3.76
C GLN A 85 2.77 -7.42 3.05
N ILE A 86 2.97 -6.28 3.72
CA ILE A 86 2.77 -4.96 3.10
C ILE A 86 3.75 -4.76 1.94
N ASP A 87 5.01 -5.16 2.08
CA ASP A 87 6.00 -5.08 1.00
C ASP A 87 5.60 -5.91 -0.22
N LYS A 88 5.09 -7.13 0.00
CA LYS A 88 4.53 -7.96 -1.07
C LYS A 88 3.33 -7.30 -1.74
N LEU A 89 2.46 -6.64 -0.97
CA LEU A 89 1.30 -5.92 -1.50
C LEU A 89 1.72 -4.67 -2.30
N LEU A 90 2.73 -3.93 -1.83
CA LEU A 90 3.29 -2.79 -2.55
C LEU A 90 3.91 -3.21 -3.89
N ALA A 91 4.68 -4.31 -3.91
CA ALA A 91 5.24 -4.85 -5.15
C ALA A 91 4.14 -5.27 -6.14
N ARG A 92 3.10 -5.97 -5.67
CA ARG A 92 1.94 -6.33 -6.51
C ARG A 92 1.18 -5.11 -7.02
N ASN A 93 1.01 -4.10 -6.17
CA ASN A 93 0.35 -2.85 -6.52
C ASN A 93 1.13 -2.11 -7.62
N HIS A 94 2.46 -2.05 -7.50
CA HIS A 94 3.33 -1.47 -8.53
C HIS A 94 3.21 -2.19 -9.88
N ASN A 95 3.20 -3.53 -9.87
CA ASN A 95 3.02 -4.32 -11.09
C ASN A 95 1.64 -4.08 -11.74
N LEU A 96 0.59 -3.94 -10.93
CA LEU A 96 -0.75 -3.59 -11.42
C LEU A 96 -0.77 -2.17 -12.01
N GLN A 97 -0.03 -1.23 -11.43
CA GLN A 97 0.09 0.12 -11.95
C GLN A 97 0.75 0.12 -13.34
N LYS A 98 1.86 -0.61 -13.49
CA LYS A 98 2.55 -0.82 -14.78
C LYS A 98 1.61 -1.44 -15.82
N TRP A 99 0.92 -2.52 -15.45
CA TRP A 99 -0.04 -3.20 -16.32
C TRP A 99 -1.20 -2.29 -16.76
N ALA A 100 -1.80 -1.52 -15.84
CA ALA A 100 -2.90 -0.62 -16.17
C ALA A 100 -2.48 0.49 -17.13
N TYR A 101 -1.25 0.99 -16.96
CA TYR A 101 -0.66 1.98 -17.86
C TYR A 101 -0.43 1.41 -19.26
N GLU A 102 0.20 0.23 -19.36
CA GLU A 102 0.44 -0.45 -20.64
C GLU A 102 -0.86 -0.73 -21.41
N LYS A 103 -1.94 -1.04 -20.70
CA LYS A 103 -3.25 -1.25 -21.32
C LYS A 103 -3.92 0.01 -21.84
N GLU A 104 -3.63 1.16 -21.23
CA GLU A 104 -4.18 2.45 -21.66
C GLU A 104 -3.40 3.04 -22.83
N TYR A 105 -2.06 2.94 -22.79
CA TYR A 105 -1.19 3.68 -23.70
C TYR A 105 -0.44 2.80 -24.71
N GLY A 106 -0.48 1.48 -24.57
CA GLY A 106 0.23 0.55 -25.46
C GLY A 106 1.74 0.45 -25.23
N GLU A 107 2.28 1.25 -24.31
CA GLU A 107 3.71 1.30 -23.95
C GLU A 107 3.88 1.15 -22.44
N SER A 108 5.03 0.66 -22.00
CA SER A 108 5.37 0.63 -20.58
C SER A 108 5.95 1.98 -20.15
N TYR A 109 5.31 2.64 -19.17
CA TYR A 109 5.86 3.85 -18.55
C TYR A 109 7.26 3.64 -17.93
N PHE A 110 7.58 2.39 -17.58
CA PHE A 110 8.80 2.02 -16.86
C PHE A 110 9.92 1.48 -17.76
N ASP A 111 9.72 1.44 -19.09
CA ASP A 111 10.78 1.04 -20.03
C ASP A 111 11.70 2.22 -20.39
N TYR A 112 11.38 3.45 -19.96
CA TYR A 112 12.24 4.62 -20.14
C TYR A 112 13.54 4.59 -19.31
N ASP A 113 13.67 3.68 -18.33
CA ASP A 113 14.94 3.41 -17.62
C ASP A 113 15.92 2.54 -18.45
N SER A 114 15.57 2.15 -19.68
CA SER A 114 16.47 1.42 -20.59
C SER A 114 17.32 2.32 -21.51
N PHE A 115 17.26 3.64 -21.33
CA PHE A 115 18.01 4.63 -22.12
C PHE A 115 19.08 5.44 -21.35
N ASN A 116 19.55 4.96 -20.18
CA ASN A 116 20.74 5.51 -19.51
C ASN A 116 21.73 4.42 -19.14
#